data_AF-A0A7C5CBH5-F1
#
_entry.id   AF-A0A7C5CBH5-F1
#
_cell.length_a   1.000
_cell.length_b   1.000
_cell.length_c   1.000
_cell.angle_alpha   90.00
_cell.angle_beta   90.00
_cell.angle_gamma   90.00
#
_symmetry.space_group_name_H-M   'P 1'
#
loop_
_entity.id
_entity.type
_entity.pdbx_description
1 polymer ?
#
loop_
_entity_poly.entity_id
_entity_poly.type
_entity_poly.pdbx_seq_one_letter_code
_entity_poly.pdbx_strand_id
1 'polypeptide(L)' 'ERIILRHVATDRAIFARGALKAALWGQDKKPGQYNMHDVLGL' A
#
# COMPACT_ATOMS: atom_id res chain seq x y z
N GLU A 1 -26.67 10.97 13.33
CA GLU A 1 -25.41 11.45 12.72
C GLU A 1 -24.96 10.45 11.65
N ARG A 2 -24.23 10.88 10.60
CA ARG A 2 -23.74 9.99 9.52
C ARG A 2 -22.30 10.33 9.13
N ILE A 3 -21.43 9.31 9.10
CA ILE A 3 -20.02 9.41 8.69
C ILE A 3 -19.81 8.59 7.41
N ILE A 4 -19.08 9.12 6.42
CA ILE A 4 -18.78 8.47 5.14
C ILE A 4 -17.27 8.55 4.86
N LEU A 5 -16.65 7.39 4.55
CA LEU A 5 -15.28 7.28 4.08
C LEU A 5 -15.29 6.82 2.62
N ARG A 6 -14.55 7.51 1.75
CA ARG A 6 -14.42 7.17 0.33
C ARG A 6 -12.99 7.32 -0.16
N HIS A 7 -12.60 6.47 -1.10
CA HIS A 7 -11.38 6.61 -1.88
C HIS A 7 -11.72 6.79 -3.36
N VAL A 8 -11.02 7.68 -4.05
CA VAL A 8 -11.21 7.94 -5.48
C VAL A 8 -9.85 7.86 -6.17
N ALA A 9 -9.73 6.94 -7.12
CA ALA A 9 -8.53 6.76 -7.95
C ALA A 9 -8.74 7.46 -9.29
N THR A 10 -7.91 8.46 -9.61
CA THR A 10 -7.98 9.19 -10.89
C THR A 10 -7.30 8.45 -12.03
N ASP A 11 -6.31 7.64 -11.72
CA ASP A 11 -5.53 6.86 -12.68
C ASP A 11 -4.86 5.66 -12.00
N ARG A 12 -4.30 4.77 -12.82
CA ARG A 12 -3.64 3.54 -12.35
C ARG A 12 -2.22 3.78 -11.82
N ALA A 13 -1.62 4.94 -12.03
CA ALA A 13 -0.27 5.22 -11.55
C ALA A 13 -0.20 5.25 -10.02
N ILE A 14 -1.33 5.48 -9.34
CA ILE A 14 -1.40 5.40 -7.86
C ILE A 14 -1.00 4.01 -7.35
N PHE A 15 -1.39 2.95 -8.06
CA PHE A 15 -1.07 1.57 -7.69
C PHE A 15 0.40 1.27 -7.96
N ALA A 16 0.95 1.77 -9.06
CA ALA A 16 2.37 1.64 -9.39
C ALA A 16 3.27 2.31 -8.33
N ARG A 17 2.86 3.48 -7.81
CA ARG A 17 3.56 4.12 -6.68
C ARG A 17 3.52 3.28 -5.41
N GLY A 18 2.37 2.65 -5.11
CA GLY A 18 2.24 1.70 -4.00
C GLY A 18 3.14 0.48 -4.16
N ALA A 19 3.19 -0.11 -5.36
CA ALA A 19 4.06 -1.23 -5.68
C ALA A 19 5.55 -0.87 -5.54
N LEU A 20 5.97 0.31 -6.02
CA LEU A 20 7.34 0.78 -5.85
C LEU A 20 7.69 0.96 -4.36
N LYS A 21 6.77 1.52 -3.57
CA LYS A 21 6.94 1.63 -2.11
C LYS A 21 7.11 0.26 -1.46
N ALA A 22 6.27 -0.72 -1.82
CA ALA A 22 6.37 -2.08 -1.30
C ALA A 22 7.69 -2.75 -1.70
N ALA A 23 8.15 -2.55 -2.94
CA ALA A 23 9.42 -3.08 -3.43
C ALA A 23 10.62 -2.51 -2.66
N LEU A 24 10.63 -1.20 -2.39
CA LEU A 24 11.68 -0.56 -1.58
C LEU A 24 11.63 -1.02 -0.12
N TRP A 25 10.44 -1.11 0.47
CA TRP A 25 10.25 -1.60 1.84
C TRP A 25 10.69 -3.06 2.01
N GLY A 26 10.54 -3.90 0.98
CA GLY A 26 10.87 -5.32 1.04
C GLY A 26 12.38 -5.64 1.00
N GLN A 27 13.25 -4.67 0.69
CA GLN A 27 14.69 -4.93 0.50
C GLN A 27 15.42 -5.44 1.74
N ASP A 28 14.92 -5.12 2.95
CA ASP A 28 15.53 -5.48 4.23
C ASP A 28 14.68 -6.50 5.02
N LYS A 29 13.66 -7.09 4.39
CA LYS A 29 12.73 -8.01 5.05
C LYS A 29 13.16 -9.46 4.90
N LYS A 30 12.85 -10.25 5.93
CA LYS A 30 13.05 -11.70 5.89
C LYS A 30 12.14 -12.33 4.82
N PRO A 31 12.46 -13.51 4.29
CA PRO A 31 11.54 -14.23 3.42
C PRO A 31 10.19 -14.45 4.09
N GLY A 32 9.12 -14.14 3.39
CA GLY A 32 7.75 -14.22 3.90
C GLY A 32 6.73 -13.70 2.89
N GLN A 33 5.45 -13.93 3.17
CA GLN A 33 4.36 -13.29 2.44
C GLN A 33 3.92 -12.05 3.21
N TYR A 34 4.03 -10.89 2.56
CA TYR A 34 3.65 -9.60 3.11
C TYR A 34 2.57 -8.95 2.26
N ASN A 35 1.76 -8.11 2.87
CA ASN A 35 0.73 -7.33 2.21
C ASN A 35 0.91 -5.83 2.49
N MET A 36 -0.01 -4.99 2.01
CA MET A 36 0.11 -3.53 2.17
C MET A 36 -0.10 -3.04 3.61
N HIS A 37 -0.72 -3.82 4.51
CA HIS A 37 -0.76 -3.49 5.94
C HIS A 37 0.64 -3.54 6.54
N ASP A 38 1.44 -4.56 6.21
CA ASP A 38 2.84 -4.66 6.67
C ASP A 38 3.68 -3.48 6.17
N VAL A 39 3.51 -3.14 4.88
CA VAL A 39 4.22 -2.02 4.23
C VAL A 39 3.82 -0.66 4.83
N LEU A 40 2.57 -0.52 5.29
CA LEU A 40 2.03 0.72 5.84
C LEU A 40 2.13 0.81 7.37
N GLY A 41 2.45 -0.29 8.06
CA GLY A 41 2.46 -0.37 9.52
C GLY A 41 1.06 -0.22 10.12
N LEU A 42 0.05 -0.80 9.46
CA LEU A 42 -1.36 -0.74 9.85
C LEU A 42 -1.85 -2.06 10.45
#